data_AF-A0A645AAV8-F1
#
_entry.id   AF-A0A645AAV8-F1
#
_cell.length_a   1.000
_cell.length_b   1.000
_cell.length_c   1.000
_cell.angle_alpha   90.00
_cell.angle_beta   90.00
_cell.angle_gamma   90.00
#
_symmetry.space_group_name_H-M   'P 1'
#
loop_
_entity.id
_entity.type
_entity.pdbx_description
1 polymer ?
#
loop_
_entity_poly.entity_id
_entity_poly.type
_entity_poly.pdbx_seq_one_letter_code
_entity_poly.pdbx_strand_id
1 'polypeptide(L)'
;MNTGYQRSGSTTKGAWTSTTPVSKHGGGGKKENKKDFPMIMAMHDLPYMATMNPAYIPDMVRKLEKAQEAVKHGLVYLHVYNPCVTGWGFKSDESIELARLAVETNFAPLFEVEDKKFRLSVTVKNPKRVEEYVRRFKKFKHLTDEEIAALQTLTDEKYERLLSLCQMQNR
;
A
#
# COMPACT_ATOMS: atom_id res chain seq x y z
N MET A 1 -13.66 -1.02 7.50
CA MET A 1 -13.55 -0.03 8.58
C MET A 1 -14.88 0.00 9.32
N ASN A 2 -14.91 -0.02 10.66
CA ASN A 2 -16.15 -0.18 11.43
C ASN A 2 -16.57 1.10 12.19
N THR A 3 -15.63 1.75 12.87
CA THR A 3 -15.92 2.76 13.89
C THR A 3 -16.04 4.21 13.36
N GLY A 4 -16.21 4.41 12.05
CA GLY A 4 -16.30 5.76 11.47
C GLY A 4 -14.96 6.38 11.06
N TYR A 5 -14.11 5.58 10.38
CA TYR A 5 -12.91 6.04 9.68
C TYR A 5 -11.90 6.82 10.54
N GLN A 6 -11.54 6.29 11.71
CA GLN A 6 -10.46 6.85 12.53
C GLN A 6 -9.08 6.59 11.90
N ARG A 7 -8.12 7.46 12.23
CA ARG A 7 -6.70 7.26 11.95
C ARG A 7 -6.19 5.92 12.47
N SER A 8 -5.34 5.29 11.66
CA SER A 8 -4.55 4.11 12.00
C SER A 8 -3.07 4.28 11.63
N GLY A 9 -2.23 3.31 12.02
CA GLY A 9 -0.84 3.23 11.55
C GLY A 9 -0.71 3.14 10.03
N SER A 10 -1.66 2.48 9.35
CA SER A 10 -1.69 2.30 7.89
C SER A 10 -2.28 3.49 7.13
N THR A 11 -2.88 4.47 7.82
CA THR A 11 -3.42 5.68 7.19
C THR A 11 -2.30 6.46 6.50
N THR A 12 -2.50 6.88 5.25
CA THR A 12 -1.53 7.69 4.48
C THR A 12 -1.39 9.09 5.08
N LYS A 13 -0.20 9.68 4.99
CA LYS A 13 0.02 11.11 5.27
C LYS A 13 -0.95 11.97 4.44
N GLY A 14 -1.47 13.03 5.02
CA GLY A 14 -2.46 13.92 4.40
C GLY A 14 -3.88 13.36 4.31
N ALA A 15 -4.14 12.13 4.76
CA ALA A 15 -5.51 11.60 4.72
C ALA A 15 -6.38 12.28 5.78
N TRP A 16 -7.56 12.75 5.38
CA TRP A 16 -8.64 13.09 6.30
C TRP A 16 -9.20 11.82 6.94
N THR A 17 -9.40 11.86 8.24
CA THR A 17 -10.05 10.82 9.05
C THR A 17 -10.88 11.51 10.14
N SER A 18 -11.78 10.80 10.83
CA SER A 18 -12.55 11.40 11.94
C SER A 18 -11.68 11.91 13.09
N THR A 19 -10.46 11.37 13.25
CA THR A 19 -9.49 11.80 14.27
C THR A 19 -8.32 12.60 13.70
N THR A 20 -8.32 12.89 12.39
CA THR A 20 -7.40 13.83 11.74
C THR A 20 -8.19 14.74 10.79
N PRO A 21 -9.05 15.61 11.35
CA PRO A 21 -9.93 16.46 10.56
C PRO A 21 -9.15 17.50 9.76
N VAL A 22 -9.82 18.07 8.77
CA VAL A 22 -9.33 19.17 7.93
C VAL A 22 -10.13 20.41 8.29
N SER A 23 -9.41 21.49 8.59
CA SER A 23 -9.99 22.78 8.93
C SER A 23 -10.67 23.44 7.73
N LYS A 24 -11.50 24.46 8.00
CA LYS A 24 -12.13 25.27 6.94
C LYS A 24 -11.11 25.96 6.03
N HIS A 25 -9.88 26.17 6.50
CA HIS A 25 -8.78 26.78 5.75
C HIS A 25 -7.95 25.76 4.96
N GLY A 26 -8.41 24.50 4.85
CA GLY A 26 -7.76 23.46 4.04
C GLY A 26 -6.62 22.71 4.75
N GLY A 27 -6.06 23.24 5.85
CA GLY A 27 -5.02 22.57 6.63
C GLY A 27 -5.58 21.45 7.51
N GLY A 28 -4.89 20.30 7.58
CA GLY A 28 -5.22 19.19 8.48
C GLY A 28 -4.73 17.84 7.98
N GLY A 29 -5.48 16.78 8.29
CA GLY A 29 -5.14 15.41 7.88
C GLY A 29 -4.03 14.78 8.73
N LYS A 30 -3.70 13.52 8.45
CA LYS A 30 -2.65 12.80 9.18
C LYS A 30 -1.26 13.38 8.86
N LYS A 31 -0.50 13.79 9.88
CA LYS A 31 0.82 14.40 9.69
C LYS A 31 1.93 13.38 9.40
N GLU A 32 1.81 12.19 9.96
CA GLU A 32 2.84 11.15 9.92
C GLU A 32 2.67 10.21 8.73
N ASN A 33 3.79 9.67 8.27
CA ASN A 33 3.80 8.65 7.22
C ASN A 33 3.08 7.37 7.64
N LYS A 34 2.60 6.59 6.66
CA LYS A 34 2.07 5.25 6.93
C LYS A 34 3.19 4.36 7.46
N LYS A 35 2.93 3.62 8.55
CA LYS A 35 3.85 2.57 9.02
C LYS A 35 4.03 1.56 7.89
N ASP A 36 5.27 1.20 7.62
CA ASP A 36 5.57 0.20 6.60
C ASP A 36 5.48 -1.20 7.20
N PHE A 37 4.26 -1.59 7.54
CA PHE A 37 4.02 -2.82 8.28
C PHE A 37 4.46 -4.08 7.52
N PRO A 38 4.28 -4.20 6.19
CA PRO A 38 4.87 -5.31 5.43
C PRO A 38 6.38 -5.39 5.63
N MET A 39 7.11 -4.29 5.50
CA MET A 39 8.57 -4.27 5.71
C MET A 39 8.96 -4.62 7.14
N ILE A 40 8.21 -4.12 8.14
CA ILE A 40 8.43 -4.48 9.55
C ILE A 40 8.26 -6.00 9.73
N MET A 41 7.18 -6.58 9.20
CA MET A 41 6.93 -8.02 9.32
C MET A 41 7.96 -8.85 8.55
N ALA A 42 8.45 -8.38 7.39
CA ALA A 42 9.52 -9.05 6.64
C ALA A 42 10.80 -9.23 7.49
N MET A 43 11.12 -8.24 8.32
CA MET A 43 12.32 -8.24 9.17
C MET A 43 12.21 -9.14 10.41
N HIS A 44 11.07 -9.81 10.62
CA HIS A 44 10.92 -10.83 11.66
C HIS A 44 11.37 -12.22 11.19
N ASP A 45 12.01 -12.34 10.01
CA ASP A 45 12.48 -13.61 9.44
C ASP A 45 11.37 -14.68 9.32
N LEU A 46 10.18 -14.24 8.89
CA LEU A 46 9.03 -15.14 8.70
C LEU A 46 9.30 -16.15 7.57
N PRO A 47 8.75 -17.38 7.66
CA PRO A 47 8.78 -18.34 6.56
C PRO A 47 8.21 -17.77 5.26
N TYR A 48 7.12 -16.99 5.37
CA TYR A 48 6.54 -16.32 4.22
C TYR A 48 5.84 -15.01 4.58
N MET A 49 6.04 -14.01 3.74
CA MET A 49 5.30 -12.75 3.77
C MET A 49 4.92 -12.33 2.37
N ALA A 50 3.71 -11.81 2.17
CA ALA A 50 3.36 -11.22 0.87
C ALA A 50 2.42 -10.02 0.98
N THR A 51 2.56 -9.07 0.05
CA THR A 51 1.56 -8.05 -0.23
C THR A 51 0.64 -8.51 -1.36
N MET A 52 -0.66 -8.23 -1.25
CA MET A 52 -1.68 -8.74 -2.16
C MET A 52 -2.69 -7.64 -2.54
N ASN A 53 -3.34 -7.78 -3.70
CA ASN A 53 -4.30 -6.81 -4.20
C ASN A 53 -5.39 -7.49 -5.05
N PRO A 54 -6.69 -7.20 -4.80
CA PRO A 54 -7.81 -7.87 -5.46
C PRO A 54 -7.89 -7.62 -6.97
N ALA A 55 -7.19 -6.60 -7.51
CA ALA A 55 -7.07 -6.41 -8.95
C ALA A 55 -6.14 -7.42 -9.64
N TYR A 56 -5.36 -8.20 -8.87
CA TYR A 56 -4.37 -9.17 -9.36
C TYR A 56 -4.68 -10.58 -8.81
N ILE A 57 -5.88 -11.09 -9.09
CA ILE A 57 -6.37 -12.38 -8.56
C ILE A 57 -5.40 -13.54 -8.81
N PRO A 58 -4.83 -13.76 -10.02
CA PRO A 58 -3.89 -14.86 -10.22
C PRO A 58 -2.64 -14.79 -9.35
N ASP A 59 -2.17 -13.57 -9.04
CA ASP A 59 -1.07 -13.36 -8.11
C ASP A 59 -1.46 -13.69 -6.67
N MET A 60 -2.66 -13.27 -6.23
CA MET A 60 -3.18 -13.61 -4.91
C MET A 60 -3.31 -15.11 -4.69
N VAL A 61 -3.85 -15.84 -5.68
CA VAL A 61 -4.03 -17.30 -5.58
C VAL A 61 -2.68 -18.00 -5.38
N ARG A 62 -1.68 -17.69 -6.22
CA ARG A 62 -0.34 -18.27 -6.08
C ARG A 62 0.30 -17.98 -4.72
N LYS A 63 0.13 -16.76 -4.21
CA LYS A 63 0.66 -16.36 -2.89
C LYS A 63 -0.06 -17.07 -1.74
N LEU A 64 -1.37 -17.31 -1.88
CA LEU A 64 -2.14 -18.08 -0.90
C LEU A 64 -1.72 -19.55 -0.87
N GLU A 65 -1.52 -20.18 -2.03
CA GLU A 65 -1.02 -21.57 -2.12
C GLU A 65 0.34 -21.71 -1.41
N LYS A 66 1.28 -20.79 -1.68
CA LYS A 66 2.56 -20.76 -0.96
C LYS A 66 2.41 -20.54 0.54
N ALA A 67 1.53 -19.62 0.93
CA ALA A 67 1.25 -19.34 2.33
C ALA A 67 0.71 -20.59 3.06
N GLN A 68 -0.14 -21.38 2.41
CA GLN A 68 -0.68 -22.63 2.97
C GLN A 68 0.41 -23.67 3.26
N GLU A 69 1.48 -23.69 2.46
CA GLU A 69 2.63 -24.56 2.72
C GLU A 69 3.57 -23.96 3.77
N ALA A 70 3.91 -22.68 3.64
CA ALA A 70 4.84 -22.00 4.54
C ALA A 70 4.35 -21.91 5.99
N VAL A 71 3.03 -21.86 6.22
CA VAL A 71 2.46 -21.81 7.58
C VAL A 71 2.77 -23.05 8.41
N LYS A 72 3.10 -24.18 7.76
CA LYS A 72 3.58 -25.40 8.43
C LYS A 72 4.94 -25.19 9.12
N HIS A 73 5.65 -24.11 8.77
CA HIS A 73 6.99 -23.79 9.27
C HIS A 73 7.04 -22.52 10.13
N GLY A 74 5.89 -21.88 10.43
CA GLY A 74 5.82 -20.72 11.33
C GLY A 74 4.80 -19.66 10.94
N LEU A 75 4.95 -18.46 11.48
CA LEU A 75 4.03 -17.34 11.23
C LEU A 75 4.11 -16.86 9.78
N VAL A 76 2.98 -16.86 9.09
CA VAL A 76 2.84 -16.25 7.76
C VAL A 76 2.10 -14.92 7.87
N TYR A 77 2.59 -13.90 7.16
CA TYR A 77 1.95 -12.59 7.12
C TYR A 77 1.50 -12.21 5.70
N LEU A 78 0.19 -11.97 5.54
CA LEU A 78 -0.39 -11.56 4.26
C LEU A 78 -1.01 -10.17 4.39
N HIS A 79 -0.44 -9.19 3.69
CA HIS A 79 -0.92 -7.81 3.69
C HIS A 79 -1.78 -7.52 2.46
N VAL A 80 -3.10 -7.54 2.65
CA VAL A 80 -4.05 -7.35 1.54
C VAL A 80 -4.46 -5.88 1.43
N TYR A 81 -4.17 -5.29 0.27
CA TYR A 81 -4.62 -3.96 -0.07
C TYR A 81 -6.11 -4.00 -0.45
N ASN A 82 -6.97 -3.41 0.37
CA ASN A 82 -8.42 -3.44 0.15
C ASN A 82 -9.03 -2.03 0.18
N PRO A 83 -9.50 -1.50 -0.97
CA PRO A 83 -10.19 -0.22 -1.01
C PRO A 83 -11.47 -0.21 -0.19
N CYS A 84 -11.74 0.93 0.45
CA CYS A 84 -12.94 1.12 1.26
C CYS A 84 -13.72 2.33 0.77
N VAL A 85 -14.81 2.06 0.05
CA VAL A 85 -15.69 3.04 -0.60
C VAL A 85 -16.04 4.18 0.34
N THR A 86 -16.55 3.83 1.51
CA THR A 86 -17.14 4.79 2.44
C THR A 86 -16.09 5.68 3.12
N GLY A 87 -14.96 5.12 3.54
CA GLY A 87 -13.94 5.89 4.25
C GLY A 87 -12.93 6.59 3.37
N TRP A 88 -12.79 6.18 2.10
CA TRP A 88 -11.90 6.87 1.16
C TRP A 88 -12.66 7.82 0.24
N GLY A 89 -13.97 7.61 0.09
CA GLY A 89 -14.87 8.50 -0.63
C GLY A 89 -14.62 8.47 -2.15
N PHE A 90 -14.92 7.32 -2.76
CA PHE A 90 -14.93 7.08 -4.21
C PHE A 90 -16.21 6.30 -4.58
N LYS A 91 -16.51 6.06 -5.86
CA LYS A 91 -17.74 5.34 -6.25
C LYS A 91 -17.60 3.83 -6.04
N SER A 92 -18.68 3.15 -5.68
CA SER A 92 -18.62 1.71 -5.32
C SER A 92 -18.15 0.80 -6.46
N ASP A 93 -18.42 1.16 -7.71
CA ASP A 93 -18.03 0.46 -8.93
C ASP A 93 -16.55 0.66 -9.31
N GLU A 94 -15.84 1.63 -8.71
CA GLU A 94 -14.43 1.92 -9.00
C GLU A 94 -13.44 1.10 -8.16
N SER A 95 -13.91 0.24 -7.24
CA SER A 95 -13.06 -0.42 -6.24
C SER A 95 -11.89 -1.20 -6.84
N ILE A 96 -12.14 -2.02 -7.87
CA ILE A 96 -11.09 -2.81 -8.54
C ILE A 96 -10.16 -1.93 -9.38
N GLU A 97 -10.68 -0.89 -10.04
CA GLU A 97 -9.86 0.08 -10.78
C GLU A 97 -8.88 0.79 -9.84
N LEU A 98 -9.34 1.24 -8.67
CA LEU A 98 -8.50 1.94 -7.70
C LEU A 98 -7.51 1.01 -7.01
N ALA A 99 -7.89 -0.25 -6.79
CA ALA A 99 -6.95 -1.27 -6.32
C ALA A 99 -5.82 -1.44 -7.35
N ARG A 100 -6.14 -1.56 -8.65
CA ARG A 100 -5.14 -1.64 -9.72
C ARG A 100 -4.25 -0.41 -9.78
N LEU A 101 -4.86 0.78 -9.72
CA LEU A 101 -4.15 2.05 -9.81
C LEU A 101 -3.14 2.24 -8.66
N ALA A 102 -3.41 1.69 -7.47
CA ALA A 102 -2.46 1.68 -6.37
C ALA A 102 -1.18 0.88 -6.68
N VAL A 103 -1.27 -0.18 -7.50
CA VAL A 103 -0.10 -0.94 -7.98
C VAL A 103 0.56 -0.20 -9.14
N GLU A 104 -0.22 0.29 -10.10
CA GLU A 104 0.28 1.02 -11.28
C GLU A 104 1.04 2.30 -10.94
N THR A 105 0.79 2.90 -9.77
CA THR A 105 1.51 4.08 -9.24
C THR A 105 2.64 3.72 -8.27
N ASN A 106 2.95 2.44 -8.09
CA ASN A 106 3.87 1.91 -7.06
C ASN A 106 3.50 2.29 -5.61
N PHE A 107 2.31 2.85 -5.36
CA PHE A 107 1.84 3.25 -4.03
C PHE A 107 1.62 2.05 -3.08
N ALA A 108 1.24 0.91 -3.66
CA ALA A 108 1.08 -0.38 -3.00
C ALA A 108 1.71 -1.50 -3.87
N PRO A 109 3.05 -1.63 -3.89
CA PRO A 109 3.74 -2.59 -4.73
C PRO A 109 3.43 -4.03 -4.29
N LEU A 110 3.45 -4.96 -5.25
CA LEU A 110 3.19 -6.37 -5.02
C LEU A 110 4.50 -7.15 -4.95
N PHE A 111 4.81 -7.66 -3.77
CA PHE A 111 6.02 -8.43 -3.51
C PHE A 111 5.76 -9.55 -2.49
N GLU A 112 6.70 -10.47 -2.42
CA GLU A 112 6.75 -11.54 -1.43
C GLU A 112 8.16 -11.67 -0.86
N VAL A 113 8.24 -12.24 0.34
CA VAL A 113 9.47 -12.57 1.05
C VAL A 113 9.37 -14.02 1.47
N GLU A 114 10.29 -14.84 0.98
CA GLU A 114 10.35 -16.29 1.20
C GLU A 114 11.81 -16.65 1.47
N ASP A 115 12.11 -17.32 2.59
CA ASP A 115 13.49 -17.60 3.02
C ASP A 115 14.39 -16.35 3.04
N LYS A 116 13.87 -15.25 3.59
CA LYS A 116 14.52 -13.92 3.62
C LYS A 116 14.73 -13.31 2.23
N LYS A 117 14.21 -13.93 1.17
CA LYS A 117 14.36 -13.48 -0.21
C LYS A 117 13.19 -12.60 -0.69
N PHE A 118 13.45 -11.33 -0.94
CA PHE A 118 12.50 -10.36 -1.47
C PHE A 118 12.35 -10.51 -2.98
N ARG A 119 11.13 -10.69 -3.46
CA ARG A 119 10.81 -10.71 -4.90
C ARG A 119 9.60 -9.84 -5.21
N LEU A 120 9.73 -8.99 -6.23
CA LEU A 120 8.57 -8.36 -6.87
C LEU A 120 7.78 -9.42 -7.64
N SER A 121 6.49 -9.50 -7.34
CA SER A 121 5.55 -10.38 -8.07
C SER A 121 4.93 -9.69 -9.28
N VAL A 122 4.87 -8.36 -9.28
CA VAL A 122 4.42 -7.54 -10.40
C VAL A 122 5.38 -6.37 -10.56
N THR A 123 5.94 -6.23 -11.75
CA THR A 123 6.81 -5.10 -12.12
C THR A 123 6.04 -4.16 -13.05
N VAL A 124 5.90 -2.90 -12.64
CA VAL A 124 5.28 -1.86 -13.46
C VAL A 124 6.35 -1.15 -14.27
N LYS A 125 6.36 -1.35 -15.59
CA LYS A 125 7.40 -0.78 -16.48
C LYS A 125 7.35 0.75 -16.55
N ASN A 126 6.16 1.31 -16.65
CA ASN A 126 5.92 2.75 -16.75
C ASN A 126 4.92 3.14 -15.66
N PRO A 127 5.38 3.41 -14.41
CA PRO A 127 4.48 3.72 -13.33
C PRO A 127 3.76 5.05 -13.58
N LYS A 128 2.46 5.08 -13.26
CA LYS A 128 1.63 6.27 -13.27
C LYS A 128 2.03 7.21 -12.13
N ARG A 129 1.66 8.49 -12.23
CA ARG A 129 1.92 9.46 -11.15
C ARG A 129 1.02 9.15 -9.95
N VAL A 130 1.56 9.25 -8.73
CA VAL A 130 0.81 9.10 -7.47
C VAL A 130 -0.37 10.07 -7.41
N GLU A 131 -0.25 11.23 -8.06
CA GLU A 131 -1.35 12.18 -8.22
C GLU A 131 -2.60 11.55 -8.85
N GLU A 132 -2.45 10.75 -9.92
CA GLU A 132 -3.57 10.09 -10.60
C GLU A 132 -4.37 9.20 -9.64
N TYR A 133 -3.68 8.60 -8.68
CA TYR A 133 -4.27 7.79 -7.63
C TYR A 133 -4.89 8.66 -6.51
N VAL A 134 -4.13 9.61 -5.96
CA VAL A 134 -4.53 10.44 -4.81
C VAL A 134 -5.77 11.28 -5.11
N ARG A 135 -5.88 11.85 -6.32
CA ARG A 135 -6.99 12.70 -6.74
C ARG A 135 -8.33 11.96 -6.83
N ARG A 136 -8.34 10.62 -6.84
CA ARG A 136 -9.57 9.81 -6.88
C ARG A 136 -10.32 9.76 -5.55
N PHE A 137 -9.70 10.19 -4.44
CA PHE A 137 -10.29 10.01 -3.10
C PHE A 137 -10.67 11.34 -2.46
N LYS A 138 -11.91 11.42 -1.94
CA LYS A 138 -12.35 12.58 -1.14
C LYS A 138 -11.46 12.84 0.07
N LYS A 139 -10.87 11.79 0.68
CA LYS A 139 -9.98 11.93 1.84
C LYS A 139 -8.72 12.77 1.58
N PHE A 140 -8.38 13.03 0.32
CA PHE A 140 -7.23 13.84 -0.10
C PHE A 140 -7.61 15.10 -0.87
N LYS A 141 -8.91 15.44 -0.97
CA LYS A 141 -9.39 16.58 -1.76
C LYS A 141 -8.75 17.93 -1.38
N HIS A 142 -8.30 18.06 -0.13
CA HIS A 142 -7.70 19.27 0.42
C HIS A 142 -6.20 19.40 0.17
N LEU A 143 -5.53 18.34 -0.31
CA LEU A 143 -4.09 18.36 -0.47
C LEU A 143 -3.67 19.32 -1.59
N THR A 144 -2.60 20.07 -1.32
CA THR A 144 -1.93 20.91 -2.31
C THR A 144 -1.06 20.07 -3.25
N ASP A 145 -0.65 20.67 -4.36
CA ASP A 145 0.24 20.01 -5.33
C ASP A 145 1.61 19.69 -4.71
N GLU A 146 2.09 20.54 -3.80
CA GLU A 146 3.31 20.32 -3.03
C GLU A 146 3.18 19.10 -2.09
N GLU A 147 2.05 18.96 -1.40
CA GLU A 147 1.80 17.80 -0.54
C GLU A 147 1.69 16.50 -1.35
N ILE A 148 1.10 16.55 -2.54
CA ILE A 148 1.02 15.41 -3.46
C ILE A 148 2.41 15.08 -4.02
N ALA A 149 3.24 16.08 -4.35
CA ALA A 149 4.63 15.86 -4.75
C ALA A 149 5.45 15.20 -3.63
N ALA A 150 5.25 15.60 -2.37
CA ALA A 150 5.90 14.95 -1.23
C ALA A 150 5.44 13.48 -1.07
N LEU A 151 4.19 13.15 -1.38
CA LEU A 151 3.71 11.77 -1.42
C LEU A 151 4.33 10.96 -2.57
N GLN A 152 4.57 11.59 -3.73
CA GLN A 152 5.28 10.98 -4.85
C GLN A 152 6.71 10.62 -4.42
N THR A 153 7.48 11.59 -3.93
CA THR A 153 8.87 11.37 -3.48
C THR A 153 8.97 10.23 -2.46
N LEU A 154 8.10 10.22 -1.44
CA LEU A 154 8.10 9.16 -0.44
C LEU A 154 7.74 7.78 -1.03
N THR A 155 6.85 7.75 -2.03
CA THR A 155 6.48 6.50 -2.72
C THR A 155 7.66 5.96 -3.50
N ASP A 156 8.36 6.83 -4.24
CA ASP A 156 9.54 6.48 -5.04
C ASP A 156 10.67 5.99 -4.13
N GLU A 157 10.99 6.70 -3.05
CA GLU A 157 12.01 6.29 -2.06
C GLU A 157 11.72 4.89 -1.47
N LYS A 158 10.45 4.59 -1.18
CA LYS A 158 10.05 3.29 -0.65
C LYS A 158 10.17 2.18 -1.70
N TYR A 159 9.80 2.48 -2.94
CA TYR A 159 9.90 1.53 -4.03
C TYR A 159 11.36 1.23 -4.37
N GLU A 160 12.23 2.25 -4.44
CA GLU A 160 13.67 2.07 -4.66
C GLU A 160 14.34 1.25 -3.55
N ARG A 161 13.93 1.45 -2.28
CA ARG A 161 14.38 0.60 -1.18
C ARG A 161 13.98 -0.86 -1.38
N LEU A 162 12.74 -1.12 -1.82
CA LEU A 162 12.27 -2.47 -2.11
C LEU A 162 13.05 -3.09 -3.27
N LEU A 163 13.31 -2.33 -4.35
CA LEU A 163 14.12 -2.78 -5.47
C LEU A 163 15.54 -3.16 -5.03
N SER A 164 16.14 -2.35 -4.17
CA SER A 164 17.48 -2.60 -3.62
C SER A 164 17.51 -3.93 -2.86
N LEU A 165 16.50 -4.20 -2.03
CA LEU A 165 16.37 -5.48 -1.31
C LEU A 165 16.18 -6.67 -2.24
N CYS A 166 15.42 -6.51 -3.33
CA CYS A 166 15.29 -7.55 -4.36
C CYS A 166 16.61 -7.81 -5.11
N GLN A 167 17.43 -6.79 -5.34
CA GLN A 167 18.69 -6.91 -6.10
C GLN A 167 19.84 -7.49 -5.28
N MET A 168 19.90 -7.22 -3.97
CA MET A 168 20.95 -7.74 -3.07
C MET A 168 21.03 -9.27 -3.01
N GLN A 169 20.01 -9.97 -3.53
CA GLN A 169 19.86 -11.42 -3.46
C GLN A 169 20.23 -12.13 -4.75
N ASN A 170 20.51 -11.35 -5.80
CA ASN A 170 21.02 -11.83 -7.08
C ASN A 170 22.56 -11.68 -7.17
N ARG A 171 23.22 -11.28 -6.07
CA ARG A 171 24.68 -11.22 -5.91
C ARG A 171 25.13 -12.34 -4.99
#